data_AF-A0A7Y4NUV9-F1
#
_entry.id   AF-A0A7Y4NUV9-F1
#
_cell.length_a   1.000
_cell.length_b   1.000
_cell.length_c   1.000
_cell.angle_alpha   90.00
_cell.angle_beta   90.00
_cell.angle_gamma   90.00
#
_symmetry.space_group_name_H-M   'P 1'
#
loop_
_entity.id
_entity.type
_entity.pdbx_description
1 polymer ?
#
loop_
_entity_poly.entity_id
_entity_poly.type
_entity_poly.pdbx_seq_one_letter_code
_entity_poly.pdbx_strand_id
1 'polypeptide(L)' 'MPASRVLDDLLPRRSGSLPRVAVIGAGMSGLALARVLTGAGFGVRVLDKGRGPGGR' A
#
# COMPACT_ATOMS: atom_id res chain seq x y z
N MET A 1 -11.46 -34.37 -7.64
CA MET A 1 -11.36 -32.89 -7.62
C MET A 1 -10.07 -32.51 -6.92
N PRO A 2 -9.07 -31.92 -7.60
CA PRO A 2 -7.80 -31.59 -6.95
C PRO A 2 -8.01 -30.41 -5.98
N ALA A 3 -7.41 -30.50 -4.78
CA ALA A 3 -7.54 -29.51 -3.71
C ALA A 3 -7.15 -28.07 -4.11
N SER A 4 -6.35 -27.91 -5.17
CA SER A 4 -5.95 -26.61 -5.71
C SER A 4 -7.13 -25.76 -6.20
N ARG A 5 -8.15 -26.35 -6.83
CA ARG A 5 -9.32 -25.58 -7.32
C ARG A 5 -10.13 -24.96 -6.19
N VAL A 6 -10.29 -25.68 -5.08
CA VAL A 6 -11.01 -25.16 -3.90
C VAL A 6 -10.29 -23.95 -3.31
N LEU A 7 -8.96 -23.96 -3.30
CA LEU A 7 -8.17 -22.85 -2.78
C LEU A 7 -8.25 -21.62 -3.71
N ASP A 8 -8.26 -21.82 -5.02
CA ASP A 8 -8.38 -20.74 -6.02
C ASP A 8 -9.76 -20.04 -5.98
N ASP A 9 -10.80 -20.75 -5.55
CA ASP A 9 -12.17 -20.22 -5.43
C ASP A 9 -12.44 -19.54 -4.08
N LEU A 10 -11.74 -19.97 -3.01
CA LEU A 10 -11.89 -19.42 -1.66
C LEU A 10 -10.98 -18.22 -1.39
N LEU A 11 -9.82 -18.15 -2.04
CA LEU A 11 -8.93 -17.01 -1.90
C LEU A 11 -9.38 -15.89 -2.83
N PRO A 12 -9.57 -14.65 -2.33
CA PRO A 12 -9.85 -13.52 -3.19
C PRO A 12 -8.72 -13.41 -4.21
N ARG A 13 -9.06 -13.60 -5.50
CA ARG A 13 -8.13 -13.34 -6.59
C ARG A 13 -7.67 -11.90 -6.43
N ARG A 14 -6.37 -11.70 -6.15
CA ARG A 14 -5.77 -10.37 -6.31
C ARG A 14 -5.76 -10.08 -7.81
N SER A 15 -6.86 -9.57 -8.32
CA SER A 15 -6.96 -9.15 -9.71
C SER A 15 -6.25 -7.81 -9.87
N GLY A 16 -5.27 -7.78 -10.77
CA GLY A 16 -4.77 -6.56 -11.37
C GLY A 16 -3.46 -5.99 -10.82
N SER A 17 -3.05 -4.88 -11.45
CA SER A 17 -1.88 -4.07 -11.10
C SER A 17 -1.87 -3.72 -9.60
N LEU A 18 -0.68 -3.48 -9.05
CA LEU A 18 -0.53 -3.05 -7.66
C LEU A 18 -1.48 -1.88 -7.33
N PRO A 19 -2.20 -1.91 -6.20
CA PRO A 19 -3.14 -0.87 -5.84
C PRO A 19 -2.42 0.46 -5.58
N ARG A 20 -3.12 1.57 -5.82
CA ARG A 20 -2.64 2.89 -5.42
C ARG A 20 -2.89 3.10 -3.93
N VAL A 21 -1.90 3.60 -3.22
CA VAL A 21 -1.94 3.76 -1.76
C VAL A 21 -1.93 5.23 -1.39
N ALA A 22 -2.90 5.65 -0.58
CA ALA A 22 -2.87 6.95 0.09
C ALA A 22 -2.32 6.77 1.51
N VAL A 23 -1.27 7.50 1.85
CA VAL A 23 -0.70 7.56 3.21
C VAL A 23 -1.10 8.89 3.83
N ILE A 24 -1.82 8.87 4.94
CA ILE A 24 -2.23 10.08 5.66
C ILE A 24 -1.23 10.36 6.79
N GLY A 25 -0.59 11.52 6.71
CA GLY A 25 0.48 11.97 7.60
C GLY A 25 1.87 11.83 6.98
N ALA A 26 2.62 12.92 6.91
CA ALA A 26 4.02 13.01 6.46
C ALA A 26 5.00 13.11 7.65
N GLY A 27 4.65 12.52 8.80
CA GLY A 27 5.58 12.28 9.89
C GLY A 27 6.56 11.14 9.58
N MET A 28 7.46 10.82 10.52
CA MET A 28 8.46 9.76 10.35
C MET A 28 7.85 8.41 9.93
N SER A 29 6.75 7.99 10.56
CA SER A 29 6.07 6.72 10.26
C SER A 29 5.47 6.71 8.85
N GLY A 30 4.77 7.78 8.47
CA GLY A 30 4.14 7.90 7.15
C GLY A 30 5.16 7.94 6.02
N LEU A 31 6.26 8.68 6.20
CA LEU A 31 7.35 8.73 5.21
C LEU A 31 8.12 7.41 5.13
N ALA A 32 8.35 6.72 6.26
CA ALA A 32 8.96 5.40 6.25
C ALA A 32 8.10 4.38 5.49
N LEU A 33 6.79 4.36 5.76
CA LEU A 33 5.84 3.51 5.04
C LEU A 33 5.81 3.83 3.55
N ALA A 34 5.74 5.11 3.19
CA ALA A 34 5.73 5.54 1.79
C ALA A 34 6.98 5.08 1.04
N ARG A 35 8.17 5.19 1.66
CA ARG A 35 9.43 4.71 1.08
C ARG A 35 9.41 3.20 0.82
N VAL A 36 8.96 2.41 1.81
CA VAL A 36 8.88 0.95 1.65
C VAL A 36 7.90 0.57 0.54
N LEU A 37 6.71 1.17 0.51
CA LEU A 37 5.69 0.88 -0.49
C LEU A 37 6.11 1.31 -1.91
N THR A 38 6.74 2.48 -2.06
CA THR A 38 7.30 2.91 -3.34
C THR A 38 8.42 1.97 -3.80
N GLY A 39 9.31 1.53 -2.91
CA GLY A 39 10.34 0.54 -3.22
C GLY A 39 9.77 -0.82 -3.63
N ALA A 40 8.57 -1.17 -3.15
CA ALA A 40 7.83 -2.36 -3.56
C ALA A 40 6.98 -2.18 -4.83
N GLY A 41 7.08 -1.02 -5.51
CA GLY A 41 6.41 -0.76 -6.79
C GLY A 41 4.97 -0.23 -6.68
N PHE A 42 4.50 0.09 -5.48
CA PHE A 42 3.15 0.68 -5.31
C PHE A 42 3.14 2.15 -5.75
N GLY A 43 2.04 2.57 -6.38
CA GLY A 43 1.77 3.98 -6.64
C GLY A 43 1.31 4.68 -5.36
N VAL A 44 2.21 5.38 -4.67
CA VAL A 44 1.95 6.00 -3.36
C VAL A 44 1.70 7.50 -3.47
N ARG A 45 0.70 8.01 -2.74
CA ARG A 45 0.50 9.45 -2.50
C ARG A 45 0.45 9.71 -1.00
N VAL A 46 1.37 10.54 -0.51
CA VAL A 46 1.35 11.03 0.88
C VAL A 46 0.51 12.31 0.94
N LEU A 47 -0.38 12.39 1.92
CA LEU A 47 -1.23 13.54 2.20
C LEU A 47 -0.95 14.00 3.62
N ASP A 48 -0.63 15.28 3.81
CA ASP A 48 -0.37 15.86 5.12
C ASP A 48 -1.11 17.19 5.26
N LYS A 49 -1.67 17.46 6.45
CA LYS A 49 -2.37 18.72 6.74
C LYS A 49 -1.40 19.86 7.04
N GLY A 50 -0.20 19.54 7.50
CA GLY A 50 0.84 20.46 7.92
C GLY A 50 1.45 21.23 6.75
N ARG A 51 2.36 22.15 7.07
CA ARG A 51 3.01 23.04 6.08
C ARG A 51 4.28 22.42 5.46
N GLY A 52 4.64 21.21 5.85
CA GLY A 52 5.82 20.51 5.36
C GLY A 52 5.98 19.10 5.95
N PRO A 53 6.81 18.25 5.34
CA PRO A 53 7.11 16.90 5.82
C PRO A 53 8.00 16.91 7.08
N GLY A 54 7.94 15.84 7.88
CA GLY A 54 8.76 15.66 9.09
C GLY A 54 7.94 15.39 10.35
N GLY A 55 6.68 15.84 10.37
CA GLY A 55 5.82 15.79 11.56
C GLY A 55 6.24 16.81 12.63
N ARG A 56 5.40 16.92 13.68
CA ARG A 56 5.33 17.98 14.69
C ARG A 56 4.97 19.36 14.16
#